data_AF-A0A2T5ISM2-F1
#
_entry.id   AF-A0A2T5ISM2-F1
#
_cell.length_a   1.000
_cell.length_b   1.000
_cell.length_c   1.000
_cell.angle_alpha   90.00
_cell.angle_beta   90.00
_cell.angle_gamma   90.00
#
_symmetry.space_group_name_H-M   'P 1'
#
loop_
_entity.id
_entity.type
_entity.pdbx_description
1 polymer ?
#
loop_
_entity_poly.entity_id
_entity_poly.type
_entity_poly.pdbx_seq_one_letter_code
_entity_poly.pdbx_strand_id
1 'polypeptide(L)'
;MATITGNNIQDMVSHWLKTPVNGYLGSDYGQDIKALLQNPLSSGEPEAVLQKLRVDVPVLQSIPDGSVNLYSVQTPPDRLDLVIEVAGQGIQVPGL
;
A
#
# COMPACT_ATOMS: atom_id res chain seq x y z
N MET A 1 -12.03 9.20 23.70
CA MET A 1 -11.14 9.13 22.52
C MET A 1 -11.55 7.91 21.70
N ALA A 2 -11.65 8.02 20.38
CA ALA A 2 -11.96 6.86 19.54
C ALA A 2 -10.71 5.98 19.42
N THR A 3 -10.86 4.68 19.65
CA THR A 3 -9.77 3.70 19.47
C THR A 3 -9.67 3.34 18.00
N ILE A 4 -8.49 3.51 17.41
CA ILE A 4 -8.22 3.05 16.05
C ILE A 4 -8.15 1.52 16.06
N THR A 5 -8.96 0.88 15.23
CA THR A 5 -9.01 -0.58 15.06
C THR A 5 -8.19 -1.03 13.85
N GLY A 6 -7.91 -2.33 13.75
CA GLY A 6 -7.26 -2.89 12.56
C GLY A 6 -8.03 -2.62 11.26
N ASN A 7 -9.37 -2.58 11.31
CA ASN A 7 -10.19 -2.21 10.14
C ASN A 7 -9.95 -0.76 9.72
N ASN A 8 -9.79 0.16 10.67
CA ASN A 8 -9.49 1.55 10.34
C ASN A 8 -8.12 1.70 9.67
N ILE A 9 -7.13 0.89 10.08
CA ILE A 9 -5.82 0.88 9.42
C ILE A 9 -5.96 0.37 7.98
N GLN A 10 -6.71 -0.71 7.77
CA GLN A 10 -7.00 -1.23 6.43
C GLN A 10 -7.72 -0.20 5.54
N ASP A 11 -8.69 0.53 6.10
CA ASP A 11 -9.40 1.60 5.39
C ASP A 11 -8.46 2.75 4.99
N MET A 12 -7.54 3.16 5.88
CA MET A 12 -6.54 4.19 5.59
C MET A 12 -5.60 3.77 4.46
N VAL A 13 -5.07 2.54 4.50
CA VAL A 13 -4.20 2.00 3.45
C VAL A 13 -4.97 1.83 2.13
N SER A 14 -6.21 1.35 2.20
CA SER A 14 -7.08 1.23 1.03
C SER A 14 -7.41 2.59 0.39
N HIS A 15 -7.61 3.63 1.21
CA HIS A 15 -7.79 5.00 0.75
C HIS A 15 -6.53 5.53 0.07
N TRP A 16 -5.37 5.31 0.68
CA TRP A 16 -4.07 5.67 0.10
C TRP A 16 -3.84 5.01 -1.27
N LEU A 17 -4.10 3.71 -1.40
CA LEU A 17 -3.98 2.96 -2.66
C LEU A 17 -4.90 3.46 -3.78
N LYS A 18 -6.01 4.11 -3.43
CA LYS A 18 -6.97 4.70 -4.39
C LYS A 18 -6.65 6.16 -4.70
N THR A 19 -5.75 6.78 -3.96
CA THR A 19 -5.43 8.19 -4.10
C THR A 19 -4.21 8.34 -5.02
N PRO A 20 -4.36 8.96 -6.21
CA PRO A 20 -3.22 9.22 -7.08
C PRO A 20 -2.30 10.26 -6.41
N VAL A 21 -1.00 10.17 -6.72
CA VAL A 21 -0.04 11.21 -6.33
C VAL A 21 -0.51 12.58 -6.84
N ASN A 22 -0.35 13.63 -6.02
CA ASN A 22 -0.85 14.98 -6.29
C ASN A 22 -2.39 15.09 -6.43
N GLY A 23 -3.15 14.11 -5.94
CA GLY A 23 -4.62 14.16 -5.92
C GLY A 23 -5.18 15.23 -4.99
N TYR A 24 -4.37 15.68 -4.01
CA TYR A 24 -4.70 16.78 -3.11
C TYR A 24 -3.82 18.00 -3.42
N LEU A 25 -4.43 19.18 -3.48
CA LEU A 25 -3.71 20.42 -3.76
C LEU A 25 -2.65 20.70 -2.67
N GLY A 26 -1.39 20.81 -3.09
CA GLY A 26 -0.28 21.11 -2.18
C GLY A 26 0.18 19.94 -1.31
N SER A 27 -0.24 18.71 -1.63
CA SER A 27 0.21 17.50 -0.94
C SER A 27 0.66 16.43 -1.94
N ASP A 28 1.75 15.76 -1.60
CA ASP A 28 2.29 14.61 -2.31
C ASP A 28 1.64 13.28 -1.88
N TYR A 29 0.58 13.33 -1.05
CA TYR A 29 -0.12 12.15 -0.55
C TYR A 29 -0.68 11.27 -1.68
N GLY A 30 -0.56 9.94 -1.49
CA GLY A 30 -0.99 8.93 -2.46
C GLY A 30 0.19 8.35 -3.23
N GLN A 31 -0.11 7.50 -4.23
CA GLN A 31 0.92 6.81 -5.02
C GLN A 31 0.41 6.36 -6.39
N ASP A 32 1.27 6.40 -7.41
CA ASP A 32 1.04 5.67 -8.66
C ASP A 32 1.47 4.21 -8.49
N ILE A 33 0.62 3.42 -7.83
CA ILE A 33 0.91 2.02 -7.51
C ILE A 33 0.93 1.12 -8.76
N LYS A 34 0.24 1.54 -9.84
CA LYS A 34 0.15 0.78 -11.09
C LYS A 34 1.46 0.81 -11.86
N ALA A 35 2.24 1.88 -11.74
CA ALA A 35 3.58 1.94 -12.31
C ALA A 35 4.47 0.78 -11.83
N LEU A 36 4.26 0.29 -10.61
CA LEU A 36 5.06 -0.81 -10.05
C LEU A 36 4.84 -2.15 -10.75
N LEU A 37 3.68 -2.38 -11.40
CA LEU A 37 3.39 -3.64 -12.09
C LEU A 37 4.37 -3.94 -13.24
N GLN A 38 4.95 -2.89 -13.82
CA GLN A 38 5.88 -3.00 -14.94
C GLN A 38 7.33 -3.17 -14.47
N ASN A 39 7.57 -3.15 -13.16
CA ASN A 39 8.89 -3.17 -12.57
C ASN A 39 9.13 -4.44 -11.74
N PRO A 40 10.35 -4.99 -11.76
CA PRO A 40 10.66 -6.16 -10.96
C PRO A 40 10.58 -5.81 -9.46
N LEU A 41 9.93 -6.66 -8.67
CA LEU A 41 9.86 -6.50 -7.21
C LEU A 41 11.24 -6.59 -6.51
N SER A 42 12.26 -7.10 -7.19
CA SER A 42 13.65 -7.09 -6.72
C SER A 42 14.36 -5.74 -6.95
N SER A 43 13.71 -4.77 -7.59
CA SER A 43 14.21 -3.40 -7.68
C SER A 43 14.09 -2.67 -6.33
N GLY A 44 14.67 -1.47 -6.23
CA GLY A 44 14.50 -0.61 -5.06
C GLY A 44 13.15 0.12 -4.99
N GLU A 45 12.33 0.05 -6.04
CA GLU A 45 11.07 0.80 -6.08
C GLU A 45 10.00 0.32 -5.10
N PRO A 46 9.75 -1.00 -4.91
CA PRO A 46 8.77 -1.48 -3.91
C PRO A 46 9.09 -1.01 -2.49
N GLU A 47 10.38 -0.93 -2.16
CA GLU A 47 10.83 -0.44 -0.86
C GLU A 47 10.53 1.07 -0.70
N ALA A 48 10.76 1.86 -1.76
CA ALA A 48 10.37 3.27 -1.77
C ALA A 48 8.85 3.45 -1.63
N VAL A 49 8.04 2.56 -2.23
CA VAL A 49 6.57 2.55 -2.05
C VAL A 49 6.19 2.29 -0.59
N LEU A 50 6.79 1.30 0.06
CA LEU A 50 6.54 0.98 1.47
C LEU A 50 6.96 2.12 2.40
N GLN A 51 8.09 2.76 2.13
CA GLN A 51 8.56 3.93 2.87
C GLN A 51 7.58 5.10 2.72
N LYS A 52 7.13 5.39 1.49
CA LYS A 52 6.13 6.44 1.24
C LYS A 52 4.83 6.15 1.96
N LEU A 53 4.35 4.91 1.92
CA LEU A 53 3.15 4.48 2.63
C LEU A 53 3.24 4.76 4.16
N ARG A 54 4.40 4.53 4.78
CA ARG A 54 4.63 4.81 6.21
C ARG A 54 4.69 6.31 6.53
N VAL A 55 5.11 7.14 5.58
CA VAL A 55 5.09 8.61 5.71
C VAL A 55 3.67 9.14 5.59
N ASP A 56 2.94 8.71 4.56
CA ASP A 56 1.59 9.18 4.25
C ASP A 56 0.53 8.63 5.22
N VAL A 57 0.75 7.45 5.79
CA VAL A 57 -0.16 6.78 6.73
C VAL A 57 0.56 6.57 8.09
N PRO A 58 0.70 7.61 8.93
CA PRO A 58 1.57 7.57 10.12
C PRO A 58 1.20 6.53 11.16
N VAL A 59 -0.06 6.04 11.18
CA VAL A 59 -0.46 4.96 12.11
C VAL A 59 0.39 3.70 11.91
N LEU A 60 0.91 3.47 10.70
CA LEU A 60 1.79 2.35 10.38
C LEU A 60 3.15 2.44 11.08
N GLN A 61 3.58 3.63 11.53
CA GLN A 61 4.83 3.81 12.29
C GLN A 61 4.75 3.21 13.70
N SER A 62 3.54 2.99 14.22
CA SER A 62 3.32 2.29 15.50
C SER A 62 3.30 0.76 15.38
N ILE A 63 3.31 0.25 14.14
CA ILE A 63 3.33 -1.18 13.85
C ILE A 63 4.78 -1.63 13.70
N PRO A 64 5.17 -2.81 14.24
CA PRO A 64 6.54 -3.30 14.13
C PRO A 64 7.06 -3.34 12.69
N ASP A 65 8.37 -3.19 12.54
CA ASP A 65 9.05 -3.38 11.26
C ASP A 65 8.80 -4.80 10.73
N GLY A 66 8.74 -4.95 9.40
CA GLY A 66 8.40 -6.22 8.74
C GLY A 66 6.92 -6.64 8.84
N SER A 67 6.07 -5.83 9.49
CA SER A 67 4.61 -6.08 9.55
C SER A 67 3.83 -5.36 8.45
N VAL A 68 4.51 -4.68 7.52
CA VAL A 68 3.93 -4.11 6.32
C VAL A 68 4.73 -4.65 5.15
N ASN A 69 4.09 -5.42 4.28
CA ASN A 69 4.73 -6.15 3.20
C ASN A 69 4.08 -5.82 1.86
N LEU A 70 4.84 -5.92 0.78
CA LEU A 70 4.38 -5.74 -0.59
C LEU A 70 4.81 -6.94 -1.42
N TYR A 71 3.85 -7.63 -2.03
CA TYR A 71 4.11 -8.79 -2.86
C TYR A 71 3.09 -8.90 -3.98
N SER A 72 3.37 -9.80 -4.93
CA SER A 72 2.47 -10.13 -6.03
C SER A 72 1.95 -11.56 -5.90
N VAL A 73 0.69 -11.78 -6.27
CA VAL A 73 0.05 -13.09 -6.33
C VAL A 73 -0.40 -13.36 -7.77
N GLN A 74 -0.01 -14.50 -8.33
CA GLN A 74 -0.59 -14.95 -9.60
C GLN A 74 -1.99 -15.50 -9.36
N THR A 75 -2.97 -14.92 -10.03
CA THR A 75 -4.37 -15.33 -9.97
C THR A 75 -4.82 -15.82 -11.35
N PRO A 76 -5.35 -17.06 -11.48
CA PRO A 76 -5.78 -17.61 -12.77
C PRO A 76 -6.94 -16.82 -13.43
N PRO A 77 -7.11 -16.90 -14.77
CA PRO A 77 -6.29 -17.68 -15.71
C PRO A 77 -5.03 -17.00 -16.22
N ASP A 78 -4.84 -15.69 -16.03
CA ASP A 78 -3.62 -14.95 -16.37
C ASP A 78 -3.66 -13.53 -15.77
N ARG A 79 -3.51 -13.42 -14.44
CA ARG A 79 -3.56 -12.15 -13.72
C ARG A 79 -2.46 -12.10 -12.65
N LEU A 80 -1.90 -10.92 -12.44
CA LEU A 80 -0.97 -10.64 -11.34
C LEU A 80 -1.59 -9.58 -10.43
N ASP A 81 -1.93 -9.97 -9.20
CA ASP A 81 -2.47 -9.08 -8.20
C ASP A 81 -1.33 -8.55 -7.33
N LEU A 82 -1.25 -7.23 -7.19
CA LEU A 82 -0.37 -6.60 -6.21
C LEU A 82 -1.11 -6.51 -4.86
N VAL A 83 -0.43 -6.91 -3.78
CA VAL A 83 -0.99 -6.98 -2.43
C VAL A 83 -0.09 -6.24 -1.46
N ILE A 84 -0.70 -5.34 -0.69
CA ILE A 84 -0.11 -4.77 0.52
C ILE A 84 -0.65 -5.56 1.71
N GLU A 85 0.20 -6.19 2.48
CA GLU A 85 -0.18 -6.86 3.72
C GLU A 85 0.20 -6.00 4.93
N VAL A 86 -0.74 -5.84 5.85
CA VAL A 86 -0.56 -5.09 7.09
C VAL A 86 -0.94 -5.99 8.26
N ALA A 87 0.02 -6.32 9.12
CA ALA A 87 -0.16 -7.14 10.31
C ALA A 87 -0.94 -8.45 10.04
N GLY A 88 -0.60 -9.14 8.96
CA GLY A 88 -1.19 -10.41 8.53
C GLY A 88 -2.50 -10.27 7.74
N GLN A 89 -2.95 -9.06 7.40
CA GLN A 89 -4.15 -8.82 6.58
C GLN A 89 -3.76 -8.27 5.21
N GLY A 90 -4.09 -9.00 4.15
CA GLY A 90 -3.80 -8.61 2.76
C GLY A 90 -4.86 -7.65 2.20
N ILE A 91 -4.40 -6.54 1.63
CA ILE A 91 -5.18 -5.51 0.95
C ILE A 91 -4.77 -5.52 -0.52
N GLN A 92 -5.69 -5.95 -1.39
CA GLN A 92 -5.46 -5.96 -2.83
C GLN A 92 -5.52 -4.53 -3.37
N VAL A 93 -4.60 -4.22 -4.29
CA VAL A 93 -4.64 -2.96 -5.02
C VAL A 93 -5.86 -2.93 -5.94
N PRO A 94 -6.76 -1.95 -5.81
CA PRO A 94 -8.01 -1.92 -6.57
C PRO A 94 -7.79 -1.53 -8.04
N GLY A 95 -8.58 -2.15 -8.93
CA GLY A 95 -8.58 -1.85 -10.37
C GLY A 95 -7.42 -2.47 -11.14
N LEU A 96 -6.98 -3.66 -10.69
CA LEU A 96 -6.11 -4.62 -11.37
C LEU A 96 -6.93 -5.68 -12.12
#